data_AF-A0A4Q1VP17-F1
#
_entry.id   AF-A0A4Q1VP17-F1
#
_cell.length_a   1.000
_cell.length_b   1.000
_cell.length_c   1.000
_cell.angle_alpha   90.00
_cell.angle_beta   90.00
_cell.angle_gamma   90.00
#
_symmetry.space_group_name_H-M   'P 1'
#
loop_
_entity.id
_entity.type
_entity.pdbx_description
1 polymer ?
#
loop_
_entity_poly.entity_id
_entity_poly.type
_entity_poly.pdbx_seq_one_letter_code
_entity_poly.pdbx_strand_id
1 'polypeptide(L)'
;MITGKGRLNLRDGRGIDVLYQFAGEYDDRRAGYLLFDTVQFDDGLFCTRQILDCDDGTSVVLVVVNRSDKHLVVHGRVLTLPAEAA
;
A
#
# COMPACT_ATOMS: atom_id res chain seq x y z
N MET A 1 -2.69 7.23 13.99
CA MET A 1 -2.02 7.28 12.68
C MET A 1 -1.07 6.11 12.65
N ILE A 2 -1.19 5.22 11.68
CA ILE A 2 -0.34 4.03 11.55
C ILE A 2 0.74 4.34 10.53
N THR A 3 2.00 4.30 10.95
CA THR A 3 3.15 4.61 10.10
C THR A 3 4.19 3.51 10.20
N GLY A 4 4.93 3.30 9.12
CA GLY A 4 5.94 2.25 9.07
C GLY A 4 6.54 2.09 7.68
N LYS A 5 7.30 1.02 7.52
CA LYS A 5 7.91 0.63 6.25
C LYS A 5 7.13 -0.54 5.67
N GLY A 6 6.96 -0.54 4.36
CA GLY A 6 6.38 -1.68 3.68
C GLY A 6 6.94 -1.84 2.28
N ARG A 7 6.65 -2.99 1.69
CA ARG A 7 7.03 -3.32 0.33
C ARG A 7 5.79 -3.29 -0.55
N LEU A 8 5.75 -2.33 -1.47
CA LEU A 8 4.69 -2.21 -2.47
C LEU A 8 5.00 -3.16 -3.63
N ASN A 9 4.16 -4.17 -3.83
CA ASN A 9 4.26 -5.09 -4.95
C ASN A 9 3.53 -4.52 -6.15
N LEU A 10 4.31 -4.17 -7.17
CA LEU A 10 3.82 -3.71 -8.46
C LEU A 10 3.37 -4.88 -9.33
N ARG A 11 2.45 -4.58 -10.25
CA ARG A 11 1.95 -5.55 -11.24
C ARG A 11 3.04 -6.19 -12.10
N ASP A 12 4.12 -5.46 -12.35
CA ASP A 12 5.29 -5.93 -13.10
C ASP A 12 6.15 -6.94 -12.31
N GLY A 13 5.74 -7.32 -11.09
CA GLY A 13 6.48 -8.22 -10.22
C GLY A 13 7.62 -7.55 -9.45
N ARG A 14 7.89 -6.27 -9.72
CA ARG A 14 8.81 -5.45 -8.93
C ARG A 14 8.20 -5.11 -7.57
N GLY A 15 9.01 -5.19 -6.52
CA GLY A 15 8.68 -4.67 -5.20
C GLY A 15 9.45 -3.39 -4.92
N ILE A 16 8.79 -2.37 -4.35
CA ILE A 16 9.41 -1.11 -3.96
C ILE A 16 9.28 -0.93 -2.46
N ASP A 17 10.37 -0.59 -1.79
CA ASP A 17 10.33 -0.16 -0.40
C ASP A 17 9.72 1.24 -0.28
N VAL A 18 8.66 1.37 0.50
CA VAL A 18 7.92 2.60 0.71
C VAL A 18 7.71 2.86 2.20
N LEU A 19 7.53 4.13 2.57
CA LEU A 19 7.01 4.48 3.89
C LEU A 19 5.51 4.66 3.79
N TYR A 20 4.73 4.01 4.63
CA TYR A 20 3.28 4.23 4.68
C TYR A 20 2.90 5.14 5.84
N GLN A 21 1.83 5.91 5.61
CA GLN A 21 1.19 6.75 6.61
C GLN A 21 -0.33 6.66 6.45
N PHE A 22 -0.96 5.77 7.21
CA PHE A 22 -2.40 5.60 7.23
C PHE A 22 -3.06 6.49 8.28
N ALA A 23 -4.15 7.15 7.89
CA ALA A 23 -5.12 7.72 8.82
C ALA A 23 -5.62 6.59 9.74
N GLY A 24 -5.80 6.91 11.03
CA GLY A 24 -6.07 5.91 12.08
C GLY A 24 -7.27 5.00 11.78
N GLU A 25 -7.20 3.82 12.39
CA GLU A 25 -8.05 2.65 12.16
C GLU A 25 -9.55 2.98 12.23
N TYR A 26 -10.24 2.75 11.11
CA TYR A 26 -11.65 2.40 11.14
C TYR A 26 -11.75 1.02 10.50
N ASP A 27 -11.82 -0.01 11.35
CA ASP A 27 -12.00 -1.40 10.94
C ASP A 27 -10.84 -1.91 10.06
N ASP A 28 -11.12 -2.77 9.08
CA ASP A 28 -10.11 -3.29 8.15
C ASP A 28 -9.62 -2.25 7.13
N ARG A 29 -10.15 -1.03 7.12
CA ARG A 29 -9.83 -0.02 6.10
C ARG A 29 -8.55 0.73 6.44
N ARG A 30 -7.76 1.00 5.42
CA ARG A 30 -6.52 1.78 5.48
C ARG A 30 -6.58 2.84 4.40
N ALA A 31 -6.63 4.10 4.78
CA ALA A 31 -6.56 5.23 3.85
C ALA A 31 -5.40 6.12 4.26
N GLY A 32 -4.62 6.62 3.31
CA GLY A 32 -3.45 7.42 3.63
C GLY A 32 -2.48 7.57 2.48
N TYR A 33 -1.19 7.61 2.82
CA TYR A 33 -0.13 7.94 1.88
C TYR A 33 0.94 6.85 1.84
N LEU A 34 1.44 6.57 0.64
CA LEU A 34 2.71 5.87 0.44
C LEU A 34 3.74 6.90 0.00
N LEU A 35 4.84 7.05 0.74
CA LEU A 35 5.89 8.02 0.47
C LEU A 35 7.05 7.30 -0.21
N PHE A 36 7.32 7.69 -1.45
CA PHE A 36 8.49 7.30 -2.24
C PHE A 36 8.57 8.21 -3.47
N ASP A 37 9.71 8.19 -4.15
CA ASP A 37 9.87 8.91 -5.42
C ASP A 37 9.05 8.22 -6.51
N THR A 38 7.96 8.85 -6.94
CA THR A 38 7.06 8.24 -7.94
C THR A 38 7.47 8.60 -9.36
N VAL A 39 8.37 9.56 -9.56
CA VAL A 39 8.74 10.12 -10.86
C VAL A 39 9.29 9.06 -11.83
N GLN A 40 9.97 8.04 -11.30
CA GLN A 40 10.59 6.97 -12.09
C GLN A 40 9.61 5.86 -12.52
N PHE A 41 8.32 5.98 -12.19
CA PHE A 41 7.32 4.94 -12.44
C PHE A 41 6.23 5.40 -13.40
N ASP A 42 5.84 4.52 -14.33
CA ASP A 42 4.71 4.72 -15.23
C ASP A 42 3.38 4.72 -14.49
N ASP A 43 2.46 5.62 -14.87
CA ASP A 43 1.10 5.69 -14.29
C ASP A 43 0.33 4.38 -14.43
N GLY A 44 0.57 3.63 -15.52
CA GLY A 44 -0.07 2.34 -15.76
C GLY A 44 0.20 1.30 -14.66
N LEU A 45 1.29 1.46 -13.90
CA LEU A 45 1.61 0.59 -12.76
C LEU A 45 0.65 0.81 -11.58
N PHE A 46 0.09 2.01 -11.46
CA PHE A 46 -0.76 2.43 -10.33
C PHE A 46 -2.27 2.34 -10.62
N CYS A 47 -2.68 2.11 -11.87
CA CYS A 47 -4.09 2.00 -12.27
C CYS A 47 -4.78 0.72 -11.78
N THR A 48 -4.08 -0.16 -11.07
CA THR A 48 -4.60 -1.46 -10.61
C THR A 48 -4.41 -1.62 -9.11
N ARG A 49 -5.13 -2.59 -8.52
CA ARG A 49 -4.96 -2.96 -7.10
C ARG A 49 -3.52 -3.41 -6.87
N GLN A 50 -2.88 -2.84 -5.87
CA GLN A 50 -1.55 -3.21 -5.41
C GLN A 50 -1.65 -3.92 -4.06
N ILE A 51 -0.62 -4.68 -3.74
CA ILE A 51 -0.46 -5.30 -2.41
C ILE A 51 0.71 -4.61 -1.74
N LEU A 52 0.48 -4.05 -0.56
CA LEU A 52 1.52 -3.56 0.32
C LEU A 52 1.71 -4.56 1.46
N ASP A 53 2.93 -5.09 1.58
CA ASP A 53 3.32 -5.89 2.74
C ASP A 53 3.99 -4.96 3.75
N CYS A 54 3.37 -4.79 4.91
CA CYS A 54 3.92 -3.97 5.99
C CYS A 54 4.96 -4.77 6.78
N ASP A 55 5.93 -4.06 7.36
CA ASP A 55 6.95 -4.63 8.26
C ASP A 55 6.36 -5.33 9.49
N ASP A 56 5.17 -4.95 9.93
CA ASP A 56 4.44 -5.60 11.03
C ASP A 56 3.80 -6.95 10.65
N GLY A 57 3.96 -7.40 9.40
CA GLY A 57 3.40 -8.65 8.89
C GLY A 57 1.98 -8.53 8.32
N THR A 58 1.35 -7.36 8.42
CA THR A 58 0.07 -7.08 7.78
C THR A 58 0.22 -6.87 6.28
N SER A 59 -0.60 -7.53 5.46
CA SER A 59 -0.74 -7.20 4.04
C SER A 59 -1.99 -6.34 3.80
N VAL A 60 -1.86 -5.30 2.98
CA VAL A 60 -2.95 -4.36 2.65
C VAL A 60 -3.13 -4.33 1.14
N VAL A 61 -4.33 -4.67 0.66
CA VAL A 61 -4.71 -4.42 -0.74
C VAL A 61 -5.13 -2.97 -0.85
N LEU A 62 -4.50 -2.23 -1.75
CA LEU A 62 -4.74 -0.81 -1.94
C LEU A 62 -4.97 -0.43 -3.40
N VAL A 63 -5.71 0.65 -3.59
CA VAL A 63 -5.89 1.35 -4.85
C VAL A 63 -5.33 2.76 -4.71
N VAL A 64 -4.68 3.24 -5.77
CA VAL A 64 -4.14 4.60 -5.83
C VAL A 64 -5.27 5.53 -6.26
N VAL A 65 -5.53 6.54 -5.44
CA VAL A 65 -6.58 7.54 -5.67
C VAL A 65 -5.98 8.81 -6.28
N ASN A 66 -4.76 9.15 -5.89
CA ASN A 66 -4.04 10.30 -6.44
C ASN A 66 -2.52 10.04 -6.39
N ARG A 67 -1.79 10.65 -7.32
CA ARG A 67 -0.34 10.58 -7.39
C ARG A 67 0.25 11.99 -7.34
N SER A 68 1.35 12.10 -6.59
CA SER A 68 2.26 13.23 -6.60
C SER A 68 3.68 12.70 -6.79
N ASP A 69 4.63 13.56 -7.12
CA ASP A 69 6.03 13.18 -7.36
C ASP A 69 6.68 12.47 -6.17
N LYS A 70 6.20 12.75 -4.95
CA LYS A 70 6.79 12.26 -3.69
C LYS A 70 5.90 11.32 -2.88
N HIS A 71 4.65 11.12 -3.32
CA HIS A 71 3.72 10.26 -2.60
C HIS A 71 2.55 9.79 -3.46
N LEU A 72 1.96 8.68 -3.07
CA LEU A 72 0.68 8.20 -3.55
C LEU A 72 -0.36 8.35 -2.45
N VAL A 73 -1.54 8.86 -2.79
CA VAL A 73 -2.73 8.80 -1.95
C VAL A 73 -3.44 7.49 -2.24
N VAL A 74 -3.67 6.68 -1.22
CA VAL A 74 -4.18 5.32 -1.36
C VAL A 74 -5.37 5.06 -0.45
N HIS A 75 -6.27 4.20 -0.93
CA HIS A 75 -7.33 3.59 -0.15
C HIS A 75 -7.21 2.09 -0.25
N GLY A 76 -7.35 1.38 0.87
CA GLY A 76 -7.11 -0.04 0.93
C GLY A 76 -7.83 -0.71 2.08
N ARG A 77 -7.67 -2.03 2.10
CA ARG A 77 -8.19 -2.91 3.14
C ARG A 77 -7.11 -3.91 3.54
N VAL A 78 -6.99 -4.16 4.83
CA VAL A 78 -6.16 -5.24 5.37
C VAL A 78 -6.66 -6.58 4.82
N LEU A 79 -5.73 -7.37 4.29
CA LEU A 79 -5.97 -8.77 3.99
C LEU A 79 -5.86 -9.56 5.28
N THR A 80 -7.01 -9.94 5.83
CA THR A 80 -7.05 -11.07 6.75
C THR A 80 -6.82 -12.32 5.92
N LEU A 81 -5.62 -12.89 6.00
CA LEU A 81 -5.44 -14.29 5.63
C LEU A 81 -6.42 -15.08 6.52
N PRO A 82 -7.30 -15.93 5.96
CA PRO A 82 -8.06 -16.84 6.79
C PRO A 82 -7.03 -17.62 7.60
N ALA A 83 -7.06 -17.45 8.92
CA ALA A 83 -6.33 -18.33 9.82
C ALA A 83 -6.71 -19.75 9.40
N GLU A 84 -5.69 -20.54 9.06
CA GLU A 84 -5.85 -21.96 8.70
C GLU A 84 -6.91 -22.58 9.61
N ALA A 85 -7.96 -23.12 8.99
CA ALA A 85 -8.82 -24.10 9.64
C ALA A 85 -7.92 -25.30 9.97
N ALA A 86 -7.35 -25.27 11.17
CA ALA A 86 -6.65 -26.37 11.80
C ALA A 86 -7.63 -27.46 12.23
#